data_AF-A0A4V3D1K0-F1
#
_entry.id   AF-A0A4V3D1K0-F1
#
_cell.length_a   1.000
_cell.length_b   1.000
_cell.length_c   1.000
_cell.angle_alpha   90.00
_cell.angle_beta   90.00
_cell.angle_gamma   90.00
#
_symmetry.space_group_name_H-M   'P 1'
#
loop_
_entity.id
_entity.type
_entity.pdbx_description
1 polymer ?
#
loop_
_entity_poly.entity_id
_entity_poly.type
_entity_poly.pdbx_seq_one_letter_code
_entity_poly.pdbx_strand_id
1 'polypeptide(L)'
;MQNSAKKIKILGIAVALVAVVAALVYLFKPKATHAENFKWGTAVSDRYLEPVHVLAANFILPDGVSVGASDFGAEIDMPVSGEWSVGNGSMGSDPCPLPEKLYVDWLSLSERLWYKGVFKLPVEEINTIYEQLKGKQLILGLAAKGGVVLWINGTAGKKQVASFKANAYQPNWEGMYPNGKETEDEFIDRVYAKLDAGERNELDFRQSLNNQKPVNGIFTGIYEFITAQEVDGQLMMIARKYKDTLGLMTAPELVSGLVQGDRIRLSWKSNIYTPSGDTSSTPKQHELAISTKLVKKGKLAKLMKKGMPKLTASYHSERLTEEGKDLFYRVLKYYLANSTDLLIRNSVDKYHDPLVYEVNDFEINGDSFYEIVIFPDLPKPQYMKKVYYHSRHLFNFLELHELNY
;
A
#
# COMPACT_ATOMS: atom_id res chain seq x y z
N MET A 1 -46.74 52.88 -9.56
CA MET A 1 -46.16 52.41 -8.27
C MET A 1 -47.02 51.41 -7.50
N GLN A 2 -48.37 51.45 -7.58
CA GLN A 2 -49.26 50.53 -6.83
C GLN A 2 -49.08 49.03 -7.16
N ASN A 3 -48.74 48.66 -8.40
CA ASN A 3 -48.50 47.26 -8.79
C ASN A 3 -47.20 46.65 -8.22
N SER A 4 -46.20 47.47 -7.89
CA SER A 4 -44.93 46.99 -7.33
C SER A 4 -45.08 46.58 -5.86
N ALA A 5 -45.81 47.38 -5.08
CA ALA A 5 -46.09 47.08 -3.68
C ALA A 5 -46.90 45.79 -3.50
N LYS A 6 -47.82 45.48 -4.44
CA LYS A 6 -48.62 44.25 -4.40
C LYS A 6 -47.77 43.01 -4.70
N LYS A 7 -46.83 43.10 -5.66
CA LYS A 7 -45.89 42.01 -5.98
C LYS A 7 -44.92 41.71 -4.84
N ILE A 8 -44.41 42.73 -4.16
CA ILE A 8 -43.51 42.57 -3.00
C ILE A 8 -44.23 41.86 -1.84
N LYS A 9 -45.50 42.20 -1.58
CA LYS A 9 -46.31 41.52 -0.55
C LYS A 9 -46.57 40.05 -0.87
N ILE A 10 -46.88 39.73 -2.13
CA ILE A 10 -47.12 38.33 -2.56
C ILE A 10 -45.83 37.50 -2.42
N LEU A 11 -44.67 38.06 -2.80
CA LEU A 11 -43.39 37.38 -2.66
C LEU A 11 -43.02 37.12 -1.20
N GLY A 12 -43.25 38.09 -0.31
CA GLY A 12 -43.02 37.91 1.13
C GLY A 12 -43.87 36.81 1.75
N ILE A 13 -45.15 36.70 1.35
CA ILE A 13 -46.05 35.63 1.81
C ILE A 13 -45.57 34.27 1.28
N ALA A 14 -45.15 34.17 0.02
CA ALA A 14 -44.66 32.92 -0.56
C ALA A 14 -43.39 32.42 0.15
N VAL A 15 -42.43 33.31 0.42
CA VAL A 15 -41.19 32.97 1.14
C VAL A 15 -41.50 32.52 2.57
N ALA A 16 -42.39 33.22 3.28
CA ALA A 16 -42.82 32.83 4.62
C ALA A 16 -43.50 31.45 4.62
N LEU A 17 -44.32 31.16 3.61
CA LEU A 17 -45.02 29.89 3.49
C LEU A 17 -44.06 28.73 3.21
N VAL A 18 -43.05 28.93 2.35
CA VAL A 18 -41.97 27.95 2.12
C VAL A 18 -41.15 27.73 3.40
N ALA A 19 -40.83 28.79 4.15
CA ALA A 19 -40.09 28.67 5.41
C ALA A 19 -40.91 27.91 6.47
N VAL A 20 -42.21 28.15 6.57
CA VAL A 20 -43.12 27.42 7.47
C VAL A 20 -43.22 25.95 7.05
N VAL A 21 -43.36 25.65 5.77
CA VAL A 21 -43.38 24.26 5.29
C VAL A 21 -42.05 23.57 5.57
N ALA A 22 -40.91 24.22 5.34
CA ALA A 22 -39.60 23.66 5.66
C ALA A 22 -39.43 23.43 7.17
N ALA A 23 -39.88 24.36 8.01
CA ALA A 23 -39.87 24.22 9.45
C ALA A 23 -40.82 23.10 9.92
N LEU A 24 -42.00 22.97 9.33
CA LEU A 24 -42.93 21.87 9.61
C LEU A 24 -42.35 20.53 9.18
N VAL A 25 -41.73 20.43 8.00
CA VAL A 25 -41.04 19.20 7.56
C VAL A 25 -39.89 18.86 8.52
N TYR A 26 -39.17 19.85 9.03
CA TYR A 26 -38.09 19.65 10.00
C TYR A 26 -38.61 19.23 11.38
N LEU A 27 -39.67 19.89 11.88
CA LEU A 27 -40.26 19.64 13.20
C LEU A 27 -41.11 18.36 13.26
N PHE A 28 -41.76 18.01 12.15
CA PHE A 28 -42.58 16.81 12.00
C PHE A 28 -41.88 15.72 11.18
N LYS A 29 -40.54 15.79 11.02
CA LYS A 29 -39.79 14.61 10.61
C LYS A 29 -40.17 13.51 11.60
N PRO A 30 -40.81 12.41 11.16
CA PRO A 30 -41.12 11.32 12.05
C PRO A 30 -39.79 10.91 12.68
N LYS A 31 -39.66 11.08 14.00
CA LYS A 31 -38.62 10.35 14.73
C LYS A 31 -38.86 8.91 14.34
N ALA A 32 -37.85 8.25 13.78
CA ALA A 32 -37.93 6.84 13.44
C ALA A 32 -38.31 6.07 14.72
N THR A 33 -39.61 5.90 14.92
CA THR A 33 -40.21 5.14 15.99
C THR A 33 -40.35 3.75 15.44
N HIS A 34 -39.85 2.81 16.24
CA HIS A 34 -39.68 1.38 15.98
C HIS A 34 -38.32 1.04 15.40
N ALA A 35 -37.45 0.59 16.31
CA ALA A 35 -36.35 -0.29 15.94
C ALA A 35 -37.00 -1.58 15.42
N GLU A 36 -37.19 -1.65 14.10
CA GLU A 36 -37.59 -2.89 13.46
C GLU A 36 -36.53 -3.95 13.77
N ASN A 37 -36.98 -5.16 14.10
CA ASN A 37 -36.08 -6.26 14.35
C ASN A 37 -35.66 -6.86 13.01
N PHE A 38 -34.36 -6.81 12.71
CA PHE A 38 -33.77 -7.35 11.50
C PHE A 38 -33.01 -8.64 11.82
N LYS A 39 -32.97 -9.56 10.86
CA LYS A 39 -32.08 -10.73 10.95
C LYS A 39 -30.78 -10.40 10.23
N TRP A 40 -29.74 -10.03 10.98
CA TRP A 40 -28.42 -9.71 10.46
C TRP A 40 -27.31 -10.53 11.12
N GLY A 41 -26.27 -10.80 10.35
CA GLY A 41 -24.98 -11.28 10.82
C GLY A 41 -23.95 -10.18 10.96
N THR A 42 -22.80 -10.54 11.49
CA THR A 42 -21.63 -9.65 11.59
C THR A 42 -20.46 -10.23 10.83
N ALA A 43 -19.47 -9.40 10.49
CA ALA A 43 -18.13 -9.87 10.16
C ALA A 43 -17.09 -8.76 10.36
N VAL A 44 -15.83 -9.16 10.47
CA VAL A 44 -14.68 -8.26 10.45
C VAL A 44 -13.82 -8.54 9.22
N SER A 45 -13.23 -7.48 8.67
CA SER A 45 -12.33 -7.48 7.52
C SER A 45 -11.21 -6.49 7.74
N ASP A 46 -10.09 -6.70 7.06
CA ASP A 46 -8.98 -5.76 6.97
C ASP A 46 -8.51 -5.61 5.53
N ARG A 47 -7.61 -4.64 5.31
CA ARG A 47 -7.09 -4.34 3.98
C ARG A 47 -5.81 -5.14 3.77
N TYR A 48 -5.65 -5.73 2.59
CA TYR A 48 -4.39 -6.37 2.20
C TYR A 48 -3.18 -5.48 2.51
N LEU A 49 -2.19 -6.02 3.24
CA LEU A 49 -1.00 -5.31 3.75
C LEU A 49 -1.27 -4.27 4.85
N GLU A 50 -2.42 -4.33 5.47
CA GLU A 50 -2.73 -3.65 6.73
C GLU A 50 -3.33 -4.66 7.73
N PRO A 51 -2.68 -5.83 7.96
CA PRO A 51 -3.31 -6.89 8.72
C PRO A 51 -3.54 -6.44 10.17
N VAL A 52 -4.68 -6.86 10.71
CA VAL A 52 -5.08 -6.52 12.08
C VAL A 52 -5.28 -7.76 12.93
N HIS A 53 -5.03 -7.60 14.23
CA HIS A 53 -5.46 -8.55 15.23
C HIS A 53 -6.49 -7.87 16.13
N VAL A 54 -7.69 -8.45 16.21
CA VAL A 54 -8.84 -7.82 16.86
C VAL A 54 -8.97 -8.36 18.27
N LEU A 55 -8.82 -7.47 19.26
CA LEU A 55 -9.02 -7.82 20.66
C LEU A 55 -10.51 -7.78 21.01
N ALA A 56 -11.23 -6.78 20.49
CA ALA A 56 -12.67 -6.67 20.64
C ALA A 56 -13.29 -5.85 19.51
N ALA A 57 -14.47 -6.27 19.05
CA ALA A 57 -15.32 -5.49 18.16
C ALA A 57 -16.77 -5.81 18.48
N ASN A 58 -17.51 -4.83 18.98
CA ASN A 58 -18.86 -5.01 19.48
C ASN A 58 -19.81 -3.95 18.91
N PHE A 59 -20.92 -4.41 18.35
CA PHE A 59 -22.08 -3.59 18.06
C PHE A 59 -22.95 -3.49 19.31
N ILE A 60 -23.31 -2.27 19.71
CA ILE A 60 -24.13 -2.02 20.90
C ILE A 60 -25.53 -1.63 20.46
N LEU A 61 -26.51 -2.42 20.88
CA LEU A 61 -27.93 -2.26 20.57
C LEU A 61 -28.55 -1.10 21.39
N PRO A 62 -29.75 -0.61 21.03
CA PRO A 62 -30.43 0.48 21.76
C PRO A 62 -30.65 0.20 23.25
N ASP A 63 -30.84 -1.07 23.62
CA ASP A 63 -31.01 -1.53 25.01
C ASP A 63 -29.67 -1.69 25.77
N GLY A 64 -28.55 -1.44 25.11
CA GLY A 64 -27.20 -1.57 25.67
C GLY A 64 -26.59 -2.97 25.55
N VAL A 65 -27.32 -3.95 25.01
CA VAL A 65 -26.77 -5.29 24.76
C VAL A 65 -25.67 -5.21 23.69
N SER A 66 -24.56 -5.91 23.93
CA SER A 66 -23.43 -5.96 23.00
C SER A 66 -23.46 -7.25 22.18
N VAL A 67 -23.32 -7.12 20.86
CA VAL A 67 -23.22 -8.20 19.89
C VAL A 67 -21.83 -8.16 19.25
N GLY A 68 -21.07 -9.25 19.36
CA GLY A 68 -19.73 -9.34 18.77
C GLY A 68 -19.75 -9.26 17.23
N ALA A 69 -18.80 -8.54 16.64
CA ALA A 69 -18.68 -8.38 15.18
C ALA A 69 -18.19 -9.67 14.46
N SER A 70 -17.89 -10.72 15.22
CA SER A 70 -17.72 -12.12 14.83
C SER A 70 -17.36 -12.89 16.10
N ASP A 71 -17.78 -14.15 16.24
CA ASP A 71 -17.21 -15.01 17.28
C ASP A 71 -15.75 -15.28 16.91
N PHE A 72 -14.82 -14.58 17.57
CA PHE A 72 -13.39 -14.90 17.52
C PHE A 72 -13.22 -16.25 18.24
N GLY A 73 -13.53 -17.36 17.55
CA GLY A 73 -13.45 -18.74 18.06
C GLY A 73 -12.01 -19.15 18.39
N ALA A 74 -11.62 -20.42 18.32
CA ALA A 74 -10.25 -20.91 18.63
C ALA A 74 -9.07 -20.21 17.88
N GLU A 75 -9.39 -19.25 17.02
CA GLU A 75 -8.57 -18.35 16.22
C GLU A 75 -8.36 -16.96 16.87
N ILE A 76 -8.64 -16.75 18.17
CA ILE A 76 -8.45 -15.44 18.86
C ILE A 76 -7.10 -14.82 18.51
N ASP A 77 -6.04 -15.62 18.40
CA ASP A 77 -4.69 -15.15 18.09
C ASP A 77 -4.34 -15.13 16.58
N MET A 78 -5.30 -15.20 15.66
CA MET A 78 -5.06 -15.13 14.22
C MET A 78 -5.35 -13.71 13.69
N PRO A 79 -4.50 -13.17 12.80
CA PRO A 79 -4.82 -11.95 12.10
C PRO A 79 -5.99 -12.15 11.13
N VAL A 80 -6.73 -11.08 10.85
CA VAL A 80 -7.84 -11.11 9.89
C VAL A 80 -7.29 -11.32 8.47
N SER A 81 -8.07 -11.99 7.63
CA SER A 81 -7.71 -12.24 6.23
C SER A 81 -7.96 -10.97 5.40
N GLY A 82 -6.90 -10.44 4.78
CA GLY A 82 -6.76 -9.18 4.00
C GLY A 82 -7.75 -8.85 2.87
N GLU A 83 -8.98 -9.37 2.88
CA GLU A 83 -10.02 -9.10 1.90
C GLU A 83 -10.98 -8.00 2.39
N TRP A 84 -10.68 -6.76 1.98
CA TRP A 84 -11.46 -5.59 2.37
C TRP A 84 -12.93 -5.73 1.99
N SER A 85 -13.84 -5.56 2.96
CA SER A 85 -15.29 -5.71 2.83
C SER A 85 -15.80 -7.14 2.61
N VAL A 86 -14.95 -8.17 2.76
CA VAL A 86 -15.35 -9.58 2.77
C VAL A 86 -15.15 -10.10 4.19
N GLY A 87 -16.11 -10.83 4.73
CA GLY A 87 -16.01 -11.29 6.11
C GLY A 87 -16.68 -12.63 6.34
N ASN A 88 -16.07 -13.44 7.21
CA ASN A 88 -16.44 -14.82 7.50
C ASN A 88 -17.31 -14.96 8.77
N GLY A 89 -18.05 -13.92 9.14
CA GLY A 89 -18.79 -13.93 10.41
C GLY A 89 -20.14 -14.65 10.33
N SER A 90 -20.73 -14.86 11.50
CA SER A 90 -21.96 -15.63 11.66
C SER A 90 -23.17 -14.86 11.15
N MET A 91 -24.13 -15.58 10.59
CA MET A 91 -25.47 -15.06 10.35
C MET A 91 -26.23 -15.11 11.68
N GLY A 92 -26.75 -13.98 12.16
CA GLY A 92 -27.59 -13.96 13.36
C GLY A 92 -28.81 -14.86 13.18
N SER A 93 -29.19 -15.59 14.22
CA SER A 93 -30.35 -16.50 14.20
C SER A 93 -31.67 -15.76 14.41
N ASP A 94 -31.68 -14.83 15.38
CA ASP A 94 -32.88 -14.17 15.88
C ASP A 94 -32.95 -12.70 15.44
N PRO A 95 -34.16 -12.21 15.08
CA PRO A 95 -34.35 -10.80 14.75
C PRO A 95 -34.01 -9.89 15.93
N CYS A 96 -33.15 -8.90 15.71
CA CYS A 96 -32.78 -7.90 16.70
C CYS A 96 -32.66 -6.51 16.05
N PRO A 97 -32.77 -5.41 16.82
CA PRO A 97 -32.65 -4.07 16.26
C PRO A 97 -31.25 -3.84 15.67
N LEU A 98 -31.14 -2.90 14.73
CA LEU A 98 -29.84 -2.44 14.24
C LEU A 98 -29.09 -1.66 15.34
N PRO A 99 -27.74 -1.72 15.37
CA PRO A 99 -26.97 -1.16 16.46
C PRO A 99 -26.87 0.38 16.40
N GLU A 100 -26.77 0.99 17.58
CA GLU A 100 -26.61 2.46 17.72
C GLU A 100 -25.17 2.89 17.98
N LYS A 101 -24.33 1.98 18.48
CA LYS A 101 -22.91 2.26 18.73
C LYS A 101 -22.04 1.09 18.30
N LEU A 102 -20.77 1.42 18.08
CA LEU A 102 -19.72 0.48 17.74
C LEU A 102 -18.53 0.71 18.68
N TYR A 103 -18.08 -0.34 19.35
CA TYR A 103 -16.82 -0.37 20.09
C TYR A 103 -15.81 -1.24 19.35
N VAL A 104 -14.56 -0.78 19.25
CA VAL A 104 -13.48 -1.52 18.60
C VAL A 104 -12.17 -1.34 19.37
N ASP A 105 -11.38 -2.41 19.40
CA ASP A 105 -10.06 -2.52 20.02
C ASP A 105 -9.22 -3.51 19.20
N TRP A 106 -8.14 -3.05 18.58
CA TRP A 106 -7.31 -3.87 17.70
C TRP A 106 -5.87 -3.41 17.64
N LEU A 107 -5.00 -4.35 17.26
CA LEU A 107 -3.60 -4.14 16.92
C LEU A 107 -3.46 -4.06 15.39
N SER A 108 -2.89 -2.98 14.87
CA SER A 108 -2.39 -2.93 13.50
C SER A 108 -0.99 -3.55 13.45
N LEU A 109 -0.85 -4.69 12.77
CA LEU A 109 0.44 -5.39 12.68
C LEU A 109 1.44 -4.69 11.76
N SER A 110 0.95 -3.96 10.75
CA SER A 110 1.79 -3.16 9.85
C SER A 110 2.44 -1.97 10.56
N GLU A 111 1.77 -1.40 11.56
CA GLU A 111 2.24 -0.25 12.32
C GLU A 111 2.79 -0.62 13.70
N ARG A 112 2.48 -1.82 14.18
CA ARG A 112 2.73 -2.27 15.56
C ARG A 112 2.12 -1.31 16.59
N LEU A 113 0.91 -0.82 16.31
CA LEU A 113 0.18 0.13 17.15
C LEU A 113 -1.22 -0.38 17.49
N TRP A 114 -1.65 -0.11 18.71
CA TRP A 114 -3.00 -0.41 19.17
C TRP A 114 -3.94 0.77 18.93
N TYR A 115 -5.17 0.46 18.53
CA TYR A 115 -6.22 1.43 18.26
C TYR A 115 -7.49 1.07 19.02
N LYS A 116 -8.18 2.10 19.53
CA LYS A 116 -9.45 1.95 20.25
C LYS A 116 -10.42 3.06 19.91
N GLY A 117 -11.70 2.72 19.84
CA GLY A 117 -12.75 3.69 19.55
C GLY A 117 -14.14 3.25 20.01
N VAL A 118 -14.95 4.24 20.36
CA VAL A 118 -16.40 4.11 20.54
C VAL A 118 -17.06 5.11 19.60
N PHE A 119 -17.92 4.63 18.71
CA PHE A 119 -18.55 5.44 17.68
C PHE A 119 -20.06 5.36 17.79
N LYS A 120 -20.74 6.50 17.64
CA LYS A 120 -22.18 6.55 17.42
C LYS A 120 -22.45 6.25 15.95
N LEU A 121 -23.34 5.30 15.69
CA LEU A 121 -23.70 4.87 14.34
C LEU A 121 -24.83 5.73 13.76
N PRO A 122 -24.82 5.99 12.43
CA PRO A 122 -25.89 6.73 11.76
C PRO A 122 -27.11 5.82 11.51
N VAL A 123 -27.86 5.52 12.58
CA VAL A 123 -28.96 4.53 12.57
C VAL A 123 -29.96 4.75 11.43
N GLU A 124 -30.38 5.99 11.17
CA GLU A 124 -31.32 6.30 10.08
C GLU A 124 -30.78 5.90 8.70
N GLU A 125 -29.49 6.15 8.46
CA GLU A 125 -28.83 5.80 7.20
C GLU A 125 -28.63 4.28 7.08
N ILE A 126 -28.25 3.62 8.18
CA ILE A 126 -28.12 2.17 8.26
C ILE A 126 -29.46 1.53 7.92
N ASN A 127 -30.56 1.91 8.57
CA ASN A 127 -31.90 1.37 8.29
C ASN A 127 -32.26 1.52 6.80
N THR A 128 -32.11 2.73 6.27
CA THR A 128 -32.42 3.04 4.86
C THR A 128 -31.63 2.15 3.90
N ILE A 129 -30.31 2.03 4.10
CA ILE A 129 -29.45 1.22 3.24
C ILE A 129 -29.73 -0.28 3.44
N TYR A 130 -29.99 -0.71 4.67
CA TYR A 130 -30.30 -2.09 4.99
C TYR A 130 -31.55 -2.57 4.27
N GLU A 131 -32.64 -1.80 4.31
CA GLU A 131 -33.86 -2.11 3.57
C GLU A 131 -33.63 -2.13 2.05
N GLN A 132 -32.97 -1.08 1.52
CA GLN A 132 -32.65 -0.97 0.09
C GLN A 132 -31.87 -2.18 -0.43
N LEU A 133 -30.89 -2.65 0.35
CA LEU A 133 -30.03 -3.76 -0.04
C LEU A 133 -30.61 -5.15 0.28
N LYS A 134 -31.74 -5.21 1.00
CA LYS A 134 -32.20 -6.43 1.69
C LYS A 134 -31.04 -7.01 2.49
N GLY A 135 -30.56 -6.19 3.42
CA GLY A 135 -29.38 -6.40 4.23
C GLY A 135 -29.42 -7.77 4.91
N LYS A 136 -28.23 -8.32 5.09
CA LYS A 136 -28.00 -9.63 5.72
C LYS A 136 -26.86 -9.58 6.71
N GLN A 137 -25.90 -8.67 6.51
CA GLN A 137 -24.69 -8.64 7.31
C GLN A 137 -24.15 -7.21 7.44
N LEU A 138 -23.67 -6.89 8.64
CA LEU A 138 -22.86 -5.71 8.90
C LEU A 138 -21.39 -6.12 8.86
N ILE A 139 -20.60 -5.49 8.00
CA ILE A 139 -19.18 -5.80 7.84
C ILE A 139 -18.37 -4.64 8.37
N LEU A 140 -17.51 -4.92 9.34
CA LEU A 140 -16.58 -3.97 9.94
C LEU A 140 -15.21 -4.09 9.26
N GLY A 141 -14.70 -2.98 8.74
CA GLY A 141 -13.36 -2.86 8.19
C GLY A 141 -12.45 -2.13 9.17
N LEU A 142 -11.34 -2.75 9.54
CA LEU A 142 -10.30 -2.15 10.37
C LEU A 142 -9.03 -1.98 9.54
N ALA A 143 -8.39 -0.83 9.66
CA ALA A 143 -7.27 -0.44 8.82
C ALA A 143 -6.19 0.27 9.64
N ALA A 144 -5.01 0.42 9.02
CA ALA A 144 -3.92 1.20 9.57
C ALA A 144 -4.35 2.66 9.83
N LYS A 145 -3.57 3.35 10.67
CA LYS A 145 -3.83 4.71 11.13
C LYS A 145 -5.17 4.84 11.86
N GLY A 146 -5.74 3.76 12.40
CA GLY A 146 -7.02 3.80 13.11
C GLY A 146 -8.24 3.94 12.18
N GLY A 147 -8.13 3.58 10.90
CA GLY A 147 -9.27 3.65 9.97
C GLY A 147 -10.33 2.60 10.32
N VAL A 148 -11.60 3.03 10.38
CA VAL A 148 -12.74 2.12 10.60
C VAL A 148 -13.80 2.38 9.54
N VAL A 149 -14.32 1.34 8.91
CA VAL A 149 -15.38 1.46 7.89
C VAL A 149 -16.48 0.45 8.18
N LEU A 150 -17.73 0.85 7.99
CA LEU A 150 -18.88 -0.03 8.13
C LEU A 150 -19.57 -0.19 6.77
N TRP A 151 -19.76 -1.43 6.34
CA TRP A 151 -20.60 -1.76 5.18
C TRP A 151 -21.83 -2.55 5.60
N ILE A 152 -22.85 -2.44 4.76
CA ILE A 152 -23.98 -3.35 4.74
C ILE A 152 -23.86 -4.21 3.49
N ASN A 153 -23.95 -5.52 3.69
CA ASN A 153 -24.02 -6.52 2.63
C ASN A 153 -25.42 -7.17 2.65
N GLY A 154 -26.07 -7.21 1.51
CA GLY A 154 -27.41 -7.76 1.33
C GLY A 154 -27.55 -8.48 -0.01
N THR A 155 -28.74 -8.98 -0.33
CA THR A 155 -28.94 -9.71 -1.59
C THR A 155 -28.90 -8.82 -2.83
N ALA A 156 -29.21 -7.53 -2.68
CA ALA A 156 -29.15 -6.57 -3.79
C ALA A 156 -27.77 -5.89 -3.93
N GLY A 157 -26.79 -6.27 -3.10
CA GLY A 157 -25.41 -5.81 -3.20
C GLY A 157 -24.84 -5.35 -1.88
N LYS A 158 -23.80 -4.51 -1.97
CA LYS A 158 -23.00 -4.05 -0.84
C LYS A 158 -22.82 -2.53 -0.92
N LYS A 159 -22.93 -1.84 0.21
CA LYS A 159 -22.72 -0.38 0.28
C LYS A 159 -22.02 0.01 1.58
N GLN A 160 -21.10 0.96 1.48
CA GLN A 160 -20.47 1.61 2.62
C GLN A 160 -21.46 2.59 3.25
N VAL A 161 -21.55 2.56 4.58
CA VAL A 161 -22.51 3.39 5.33
C VAL A 161 -21.81 4.42 6.21
N ALA A 162 -20.67 4.07 6.80
CA ALA A 162 -19.96 5.00 7.67
C ALA A 162 -18.45 4.79 7.63
N SER A 163 -17.72 5.83 7.99
CA SER A 163 -16.28 5.78 8.22
C SER A 163 -15.93 6.57 9.46
N PHE A 164 -15.03 6.02 10.27
CA PHE A 164 -14.59 6.60 11.52
C PHE A 164 -13.06 6.54 11.64
N LYS A 165 -12.56 7.20 12.67
CA LYS A 165 -11.14 7.25 13.02
C LYS A 165 -10.99 6.95 14.51
N ALA A 166 -10.34 5.83 14.82
CA ALA A 166 -9.93 5.49 16.18
C ALA A 166 -8.64 6.20 16.57
N ASN A 167 -8.40 6.30 17.88
CA ASN A 167 -7.17 6.86 18.40
C ASN A 167 -6.18 5.74 18.70
N ALA A 168 -4.91 5.98 18.40
CA ALA A 168 -3.84 5.12 18.86
C ALA A 168 -3.73 5.20 20.40
N TYR A 169 -3.39 4.10 21.05
CA TYR A 169 -3.19 4.08 22.50
C TYR A 169 -2.12 3.06 22.89
N GLN A 170 -1.60 3.20 24.11
CA GLN A 170 -0.72 2.19 24.71
C GLN A 170 -1.57 1.30 25.64
N PRO A 171 -1.64 -0.02 25.44
CA PRO A 171 -2.38 -0.89 26.32
C PRO A 171 -1.70 -1.01 27.69
N ASN A 172 -2.51 -1.19 28.74
CA ASN A 172 -1.99 -1.66 30.02
C ASN A 172 -1.70 -3.16 29.90
N TRP A 173 -0.50 -3.48 29.42
CA TRP A 173 -0.11 -4.85 29.11
C TRP A 173 -0.21 -5.79 30.32
N GLU A 174 0.24 -5.34 31.50
CA GLU A 174 0.16 -6.09 32.75
C GLU A 174 -1.29 -6.43 33.12
N GLY A 175 -2.22 -5.51 32.84
CA GLY A 175 -3.65 -5.72 33.07
C GLY A 175 -4.29 -6.70 32.07
N MET A 176 -3.81 -6.72 30.83
CA MET A 176 -4.32 -7.64 29.80
C MET A 176 -3.77 -9.07 29.97
N TYR A 177 -2.52 -9.20 30.41
CA TYR A 177 -1.83 -10.48 30.60
C TYR A 177 -1.19 -10.58 32.00
N PRO A 178 -2.01 -10.75 33.06
CA PRO A 178 -1.58 -10.63 34.46
C PRO A 178 -0.58 -11.70 34.94
N ASN A 179 -0.21 -12.66 34.09
CA ASN A 179 0.80 -13.69 34.37
C ASN A 179 2.10 -13.53 33.56
N GLY A 180 2.24 -12.44 32.79
CA GLY A 180 3.52 -11.92 32.28
C GLY A 180 4.42 -12.89 31.51
N LYS A 181 3.86 -13.91 30.85
CA LYS A 181 4.66 -14.92 30.12
C LYS A 181 5.29 -14.37 28.84
N GLU A 182 4.76 -13.26 28.33
CA GLU A 182 5.28 -12.56 27.16
C GLU A 182 5.11 -11.05 27.33
N THR A 183 6.09 -10.30 26.83
CA THR A 183 6.02 -8.85 26.64
C THR A 183 5.09 -8.51 25.47
N GLU A 184 4.68 -7.24 25.38
CA GLU A 184 3.87 -6.76 24.25
C GLU A 184 4.56 -7.01 22.90
N ASP A 185 5.87 -6.73 22.82
CA ASP A 185 6.64 -6.95 21.59
C ASP A 185 6.70 -8.43 21.21
N GLU A 186 6.88 -9.34 22.18
CA GLU A 186 6.86 -10.80 21.95
C GLU A 186 5.48 -11.27 21.47
N PHE A 187 4.40 -10.72 22.03
CA PHE A 187 3.05 -10.99 21.55
C PHE A 187 2.85 -10.52 20.12
N ILE A 188 3.21 -9.27 19.82
CA ILE A 188 3.08 -8.70 18.47
C ILE A 188 3.89 -9.55 17.49
N ASP A 189 5.11 -9.95 17.84
CA ASP A 189 5.96 -10.80 17.00
C ASP A 189 5.35 -12.19 16.78
N ARG A 190 4.76 -12.78 17.82
CA ARG A 190 4.05 -14.07 17.74
C ARG A 190 2.83 -13.99 16.83
N VAL A 191 2.02 -12.94 16.94
CA VAL A 191 0.86 -12.72 16.07
C VAL A 191 1.30 -12.42 14.64
N TYR A 192 2.31 -11.56 14.46
CA TYR A 192 2.89 -11.25 13.16
C TYR A 192 3.43 -12.52 12.48
N ALA A 193 4.05 -13.44 13.22
CA ALA A 193 4.59 -14.68 12.69
C ALA A 193 3.53 -15.62 12.10
N LYS A 194 2.25 -15.44 12.45
CA LYS A 194 1.13 -16.22 11.91
C LYS A 194 0.63 -15.72 10.56
N LEU A 195 1.00 -14.51 10.15
CA LEU A 195 0.74 -14.03 8.80
C LEU A 195 1.40 -14.96 7.77
N ASP A 196 0.77 -15.08 6.61
CA ASP A 196 1.35 -15.84 5.52
C ASP A 196 2.72 -15.26 5.12
N ALA A 197 3.62 -16.12 4.65
CA ALA A 197 4.98 -15.70 4.36
C ALA A 197 5.05 -14.62 3.26
N GLY A 198 4.09 -14.62 2.33
CA GLY A 198 4.00 -13.62 1.26
C GLY A 198 3.67 -12.24 1.83
N GLU A 199 2.62 -12.13 2.63
CA GLU A 199 2.24 -10.87 3.29
C GLU A 199 3.35 -10.35 4.20
N ARG A 200 3.97 -11.20 5.04
CA ARG A 200 5.10 -10.80 5.88
C ARG A 200 6.27 -10.23 5.10
N ASN A 201 6.60 -10.85 3.96
CA ASN A 201 7.72 -10.38 3.13
C ASN A 201 7.41 -9.01 2.49
N GLU A 202 6.15 -8.77 2.10
CA GLU A 202 5.72 -7.48 1.53
C GLU A 202 5.66 -6.38 2.60
N LEU A 203 5.21 -6.70 3.82
CA LEU A 203 5.24 -5.79 4.96
C LEU A 203 6.67 -5.41 5.34
N ASP A 204 7.56 -6.40 5.48
CA ASP A 204 8.96 -6.12 5.78
C ASP A 204 9.60 -5.28 4.67
N PHE A 205 9.33 -5.54 3.38
CA PHE A 205 9.84 -4.70 2.28
C PHE A 205 9.39 -3.23 2.38
N ARG A 206 8.23 -2.96 2.98
CA ARG A 206 7.67 -1.61 3.16
C ARG A 206 8.22 -0.87 4.37
N GLN A 207 8.98 -1.53 5.25
CA GLN A 207 9.63 -0.85 6.37
C GLN A 207 10.88 -0.11 5.88
N SER A 208 11.11 1.09 6.42
CA SER A 208 12.35 1.84 6.18
C SER A 208 13.56 1.07 6.72
N LEU A 209 14.72 1.28 6.11
CA LEU A 209 15.99 0.72 6.57
C LEU A 209 16.29 1.07 8.03
N ASN A 210 15.95 2.30 8.44
CA ASN A 210 16.20 2.82 9.79
C ASN A 210 15.39 2.09 10.88
N ASN A 211 14.34 1.36 10.50
CA ASN A 211 13.51 0.62 11.45
C ASN A 211 14.05 -0.80 11.71
N GLN A 212 15.06 -1.24 10.96
CA GLN A 212 15.63 -2.57 11.14
C GLN A 212 16.48 -2.65 12.41
N LYS A 213 16.27 -3.70 13.20
CA LYS A 213 17.11 -4.03 14.36
C LYS A 213 18.00 -5.22 14.00
N PRO A 214 19.33 -5.12 14.21
CA PRO A 214 20.22 -6.24 13.94
C PRO A 214 20.08 -7.31 15.03
N VAL A 215 20.17 -8.58 14.64
CA VAL A 215 20.31 -9.71 15.56
C VAL A 215 21.76 -10.15 15.52
N ASN A 216 22.47 -10.04 16.66
CA ASN A 216 23.92 -10.31 16.74
C ASN A 216 24.74 -9.52 15.70
N GLY A 217 24.37 -8.25 15.48
CA GLY A 217 25.04 -7.37 14.52
C GLY A 217 24.69 -7.65 13.05
N ILE A 218 23.77 -8.58 12.77
CA ILE A 218 23.33 -8.90 11.41
C ILE A 218 21.93 -8.35 11.18
N PHE A 219 21.82 -7.49 10.18
CA PHE A 219 20.54 -7.04 9.64
C PHE A 219 20.02 -8.07 8.64
N THR A 220 18.74 -8.41 8.71
CA THR A 220 18.09 -9.30 7.76
C THR A 220 16.75 -8.72 7.36
N GLY A 221 16.41 -8.79 6.07
CA GLY A 221 15.12 -8.35 5.57
C GLY A 221 14.92 -8.68 4.10
N ILE A 222 13.81 -8.20 3.56
CA ILE A 222 13.40 -8.23 2.16
C ILE A 222 13.76 -6.90 1.52
N TYR A 223 14.45 -7.01 0.40
CA TYR A 223 14.98 -5.91 -0.38
C TYR A 223 14.61 -6.13 -1.85
N GLU A 224 14.59 -5.06 -2.62
CA GLU A 224 14.65 -5.09 -4.06
C GLU A 224 16.11 -5.06 -4.51
N PHE A 225 16.52 -6.02 -5.32
CA PHE A 225 17.81 -5.94 -6.01
C PHE A 225 17.74 -4.87 -7.10
N ILE A 226 18.70 -3.93 -7.10
CA ILE A 226 18.83 -2.92 -8.15
C ILE A 226 19.90 -3.34 -9.15
N THR A 227 21.15 -3.46 -8.70
CA THR A 227 22.27 -3.81 -9.57
C THR A 227 23.44 -4.37 -8.76
N ALA A 228 24.42 -4.97 -9.45
CA ALA A 228 25.75 -5.23 -8.92
C ALA A 228 26.78 -4.79 -9.96
N GLN A 229 27.80 -4.04 -9.53
CA GLN A 229 28.84 -3.51 -10.40
C GLN A 229 30.16 -3.41 -9.66
N GLU A 230 31.26 -3.52 -10.40
CA GLU A 230 32.60 -3.34 -9.85
C GLU A 230 32.91 -1.85 -9.70
N VAL A 231 33.37 -1.45 -8.51
CA VAL A 231 33.78 -0.09 -8.16
C VAL A 231 35.12 -0.23 -7.42
N ASP A 232 36.17 0.39 -7.95
CA ASP A 232 37.52 0.35 -7.37
C ASP A 232 38.02 -1.09 -7.07
N GLY A 233 37.75 -2.04 -7.97
CA GLY A 233 38.14 -3.44 -7.82
C GLY A 233 37.27 -4.24 -6.84
N GLN A 234 36.19 -3.66 -6.32
CA GLN A 234 35.26 -4.31 -5.39
C GLN A 234 33.88 -4.44 -6.02
N LEU A 235 33.29 -5.63 -5.93
CA LEU A 235 31.91 -5.82 -6.38
C LEU A 235 30.95 -5.21 -5.36
N MET A 236 30.19 -4.21 -5.82
CA MET A 236 29.20 -3.49 -5.02
C MET A 236 27.79 -3.85 -5.50
N MET A 237 26.96 -4.37 -4.60
CA MET A 237 25.52 -4.54 -4.80
C MET A 237 24.79 -3.29 -4.33
N ILE A 238 23.81 -2.85 -5.10
CA ILE A 238 22.84 -1.84 -4.69
C ILE A 238 21.49 -2.54 -4.53
N ALA A 239 20.91 -2.39 -3.35
CA ALA A 239 19.59 -2.88 -3.01
C ALA A 239 18.72 -1.73 -2.50
N ARG A 240 17.40 -1.90 -2.58
CA ARG A 240 16.42 -0.94 -2.06
C ARG A 240 15.51 -1.60 -1.05
N LYS A 241 15.26 -0.94 0.07
CA LYS A 241 14.21 -1.31 1.02
C LYS A 241 13.27 -0.12 1.15
N TYR A 242 11.99 -0.32 0.86
CA TYR A 242 11.03 0.77 0.72
C TYR A 242 11.53 1.89 -0.21
N LYS A 243 11.82 3.08 0.34
CA LYS A 243 12.36 4.25 -0.37
C LYS A 243 13.87 4.44 -0.17
N ASP A 244 14.48 3.63 0.69
CA ASP A 244 15.88 3.73 1.06
C ASP A 244 16.73 2.83 0.17
N THR A 245 17.89 3.32 -0.24
CA THR A 245 18.88 2.55 -1.00
C THR A 245 20.06 2.19 -0.10
N LEU A 246 20.57 0.98 -0.29
CA LEU A 246 21.69 0.43 0.46
C LEU A 246 22.74 -0.08 -0.54
N GLY A 247 23.95 0.44 -0.45
CA GLY A 247 25.12 -0.07 -1.18
C GLY A 247 25.91 -1.00 -0.27
N LEU A 248 26.24 -2.20 -0.76
CA LEU A 248 26.97 -3.22 0.00
C LEU A 248 28.12 -3.79 -0.82
N MET A 249 29.26 -4.01 -0.18
CA MET A 249 30.26 -4.95 -0.70
C MET A 249 29.62 -6.33 -0.78
N THR A 250 29.86 -7.06 -1.87
CA THR A 250 29.24 -8.36 -2.11
C THR A 250 30.20 -9.31 -2.83
N ALA A 251 29.84 -10.59 -2.89
CA ALA A 251 30.55 -11.60 -3.65
C ALA A 251 29.73 -12.02 -4.89
N PRO A 252 30.37 -12.40 -6.01
CA PRO A 252 29.67 -12.73 -7.25
C PRO A 252 28.55 -13.78 -7.09
N GLU A 253 28.76 -14.78 -6.25
CA GLU A 253 27.80 -15.85 -5.97
C GLU A 253 26.50 -15.35 -5.31
N LEU A 254 26.56 -14.23 -4.56
CA LEU A 254 25.39 -13.66 -3.90
C LEU A 254 24.48 -12.90 -4.87
N VAL A 255 25.00 -12.46 -6.01
CA VAL A 255 24.23 -11.69 -7.00
C VAL A 255 23.99 -12.46 -8.30
N SER A 256 24.58 -13.65 -8.42
CA SER A 256 24.44 -14.50 -9.59
C SER A 256 22.97 -14.83 -9.89
N GLY A 257 22.53 -14.48 -11.10
CA GLY A 257 21.18 -14.74 -11.58
C GLY A 257 20.09 -13.78 -11.05
N LEU A 258 20.44 -12.80 -10.22
CA LEU A 258 19.52 -11.74 -9.82
C LEU A 258 19.33 -10.73 -10.95
N VAL A 259 18.11 -10.21 -11.07
CA VAL A 259 17.75 -9.19 -12.07
C VAL A 259 17.08 -8.01 -11.38
N GLN A 260 17.32 -6.80 -11.88
CA GLN A 260 16.74 -5.57 -11.32
C GLN A 260 15.23 -5.72 -11.09
N GLY A 261 14.78 -5.41 -9.87
CA GLY A 261 13.39 -5.56 -9.43
C GLY A 261 13.06 -6.88 -8.73
N ASP A 262 13.97 -7.85 -8.69
CA ASP A 262 13.80 -9.06 -7.90
C ASP A 262 13.69 -8.72 -6.41
N ARG A 263 12.77 -9.37 -5.70
CA ARG A 263 12.70 -9.34 -4.24
C ARG A 263 13.60 -10.42 -3.68
N ILE A 264 14.57 -10.01 -2.87
CA ILE A 264 15.54 -10.87 -2.24
C ILE A 264 15.43 -10.77 -0.72
N ARG A 265 15.64 -11.88 -0.02
CA ARG A 265 16.00 -11.86 1.39
C ARG A 265 17.51 -11.65 1.47
N LEU A 266 17.92 -10.54 2.08
CA LEU A 266 19.30 -10.13 2.22
C LEU A 266 19.65 -10.09 3.71
N SER A 267 20.78 -10.70 4.06
CA SER A 267 21.43 -10.52 5.35
C SER A 267 22.73 -9.76 5.14
N TRP A 268 22.98 -8.75 5.96
CA TRP A 268 24.19 -7.92 5.89
C TRP A 268 24.62 -7.45 7.28
N LYS A 269 25.85 -6.97 7.39
CA LYS A 269 26.38 -6.37 8.61
C LYS A 269 27.24 -5.17 8.28
N SER A 270 27.31 -4.25 9.22
CA SER A 270 28.32 -3.20 9.21
C SER A 270 29.66 -3.77 9.60
N ASN A 271 30.69 -3.44 8.83
CA ASN A 271 32.06 -3.84 9.10
C ASN A 271 32.98 -2.62 9.02
N ILE A 272 34.01 -2.61 9.85
CA ILE A 272 35.08 -1.63 9.74
C ILE A 272 36.09 -2.21 8.76
N TYR A 273 36.24 -1.57 7.61
CA TYR A 273 37.24 -1.94 6.61
C TYR A 273 38.41 -0.97 6.69
N THR A 274 39.60 -1.52 6.89
CA THR A 274 40.87 -0.80 6.76
C THR A 274 41.52 -1.30 5.47
N PRO A 275 41.67 -0.45 4.42
CA PRO A 275 42.37 -0.83 3.21
C PRO A 275 43.78 -1.33 3.53
N SER A 276 44.15 -2.49 2.98
CA SER A 276 45.50 -3.03 3.19
C SER A 276 46.52 -2.15 2.49
N GLY A 277 47.45 -1.55 3.23
CA GLY A 277 48.58 -0.79 2.68
C GLY A 277 48.67 0.70 3.06
N ASP A 278 47.65 1.26 3.73
CA ASP A 278 47.68 2.66 4.18
C ASP A 278 47.38 2.76 5.69
N THR A 279 48.44 2.76 6.50
CA THR A 279 48.37 2.91 7.96
C THR A 279 47.89 4.30 8.41
N SER A 280 47.73 5.25 7.49
CA SER A 280 47.22 6.60 7.76
C SER A 280 45.74 6.77 7.43
N SER A 281 45.12 5.80 6.75
CA SER A 281 43.71 5.87 6.36
C SER A 281 42.79 5.67 7.58
N THR A 282 41.84 6.59 7.75
CA THR A 282 40.79 6.43 8.77
C THR A 282 39.93 5.23 8.41
N PRO A 283 39.70 4.27 9.34
CA PRO A 283 38.86 3.12 9.06
C PRO A 283 37.47 3.58 8.60
N LYS A 284 37.02 3.09 7.45
CA LYS A 284 35.69 3.40 6.93
C LYS A 284 34.75 2.27 7.29
N GLN A 285 33.55 2.62 7.72
CA GLN A 285 32.47 1.65 7.89
C GLN A 285 31.92 1.32 6.50
N HIS A 286 31.87 0.03 6.17
CA HIS A 286 31.27 -0.49 4.95
C HIS A 286 30.24 -1.55 5.30
N GLU A 287 29.18 -1.58 4.50
CA GLU A 287 28.15 -2.60 4.63
C GLU A 287 28.52 -3.81 3.79
N LEU A 288 28.49 -4.99 4.40
CA LEU A 288 28.88 -6.25 3.77
C LEU A 288 27.69 -7.19 3.66
N ALA A 289 27.36 -7.59 2.44
CA ALA A 289 26.38 -8.64 2.18
C ALA A 289 26.92 -9.99 2.67
N ILE A 290 26.14 -10.70 3.49
CA ILE A 290 26.48 -12.01 4.05
C ILE A 290 25.78 -13.11 3.25
N SER A 291 24.49 -12.93 2.96
CA SER A 291 23.72 -13.90 2.18
C SER A 291 22.57 -13.25 1.44
N THR A 292 22.18 -13.87 0.34
CA THR A 292 21.05 -13.47 -0.50
C THR A 292 20.23 -14.69 -0.87
N LYS A 293 18.90 -14.52 -0.92
CA LYS A 293 17.99 -15.56 -1.41
C LYS A 293 16.86 -14.91 -2.19
N LEU A 294 16.64 -15.37 -3.43
CA LEU A 294 15.49 -14.93 -4.22
C LEU A 294 14.18 -15.32 -3.53
N VAL A 295 13.31 -14.34 -3.29
CA VAL A 295 11.98 -14.54 -2.68
C VAL A 295 10.89 -14.44 -3.74
N LYS A 296 10.98 -13.43 -4.63
CA LYS A 296 9.98 -13.22 -5.68
C LYS A 296 10.62 -12.56 -6.89
N LYS A 297 10.39 -13.15 -8.07
CA LYS A 297 10.85 -12.58 -9.35
C LYS A 297 10.19 -11.24 -9.63
N GLY A 298 11.01 -10.26 -10.00
CA GLY A 298 10.60 -8.95 -10.48
C GLY A 298 9.93 -9.01 -11.85
N LYS A 299 9.38 -7.88 -12.30
CA LYS A 299 8.72 -7.81 -13.61
C LYS A 299 9.70 -8.06 -14.75
N LEU A 300 10.93 -7.57 -14.65
CA LEU A 300 11.96 -7.79 -15.67
C LEU A 300 12.34 -9.27 -15.79
N ALA A 301 12.64 -9.95 -14.69
CA ALA A 301 12.93 -11.39 -14.70
C ALA A 301 11.77 -12.22 -15.31
N LYS A 302 10.52 -11.83 -15.01
CA LYS A 302 9.33 -12.46 -15.60
C LYS A 302 9.22 -12.18 -17.10
N LEU A 303 9.49 -10.95 -17.55
CA LEU A 303 9.48 -10.58 -18.96
C LEU A 303 10.57 -11.33 -19.74
N MET A 304 11.81 -11.35 -19.23
CA MET A 304 12.90 -12.10 -19.83
C MET A 304 12.58 -13.59 -20.00
N LYS A 305 11.92 -14.20 -19.01
CA LYS A 305 11.47 -15.60 -19.10
C LYS A 305 10.39 -15.80 -20.18
N LYS A 306 9.50 -14.82 -20.38
CA LYS A 306 8.42 -14.88 -21.38
C LYS A 306 8.90 -14.63 -22.80
N GLY A 307 10.04 -13.97 -22.98
CA GLY A 307 10.53 -13.52 -24.27
C GLY A 307 10.41 -12.00 -24.38
N MET A 308 11.52 -11.32 -24.12
CA MET A 308 11.61 -9.87 -24.26
C MET A 308 11.66 -9.49 -25.75
N PRO A 309 10.99 -8.41 -26.20
CA PRO A 309 11.17 -7.93 -27.57
C PRO A 309 12.64 -7.63 -27.85
N LYS A 310 13.04 -7.83 -29.11
CA LYS A 310 14.36 -7.41 -29.57
C LYS A 310 14.46 -5.88 -29.45
N LEU A 311 15.57 -5.41 -28.90
CA LEU A 311 15.87 -3.99 -28.80
C LEU A 311 17.03 -3.66 -29.73
N THR A 312 16.85 -2.63 -30.55
CA THR A 312 17.91 -2.02 -31.37
C THR A 312 18.20 -0.62 -30.84
N ALA A 313 19.47 -0.27 -30.70
CA ALA A 313 19.89 1.02 -30.17
C ALA A 313 20.50 1.89 -31.27
N SER A 314 20.20 3.19 -31.23
CA SER A 314 20.86 4.22 -32.03
C SER A 314 21.36 5.31 -31.08
N TYR A 315 22.68 5.53 -31.03
CA TYR A 315 23.29 6.52 -30.14
C TYR A 315 23.78 7.70 -30.96
N HIS A 316 23.22 8.88 -30.70
CA HIS A 316 23.60 10.14 -31.35
C HIS A 316 24.48 11.03 -30.47
N SER A 317 24.60 10.70 -29.18
CA SER A 317 25.52 11.39 -28.26
C SER A 317 26.94 10.86 -28.37
N GLU A 318 27.89 11.76 -28.60
CA GLU A 318 29.33 11.47 -28.56
C GLU A 318 29.87 11.29 -27.13
N ARG A 319 29.12 11.74 -26.12
CA ARG A 319 29.53 11.71 -24.70
C ARG A 319 29.37 10.33 -24.05
N LEU A 320 28.69 9.41 -24.72
CA LEU A 320 28.29 8.14 -24.13
C LEU A 320 29.37 7.06 -24.32
N THR A 321 29.97 6.64 -23.22
CA THR A 321 30.92 5.51 -23.21
C THR A 321 30.22 4.17 -23.44
N GLU A 322 30.96 3.11 -23.75
CA GLU A 322 30.39 1.76 -23.90
C GLU A 322 29.73 1.26 -22.61
N GLU A 323 30.29 1.57 -21.45
CA GLU A 323 29.69 1.28 -20.14
C GLU A 323 28.37 2.03 -19.95
N GLY A 324 28.31 3.27 -20.43
CA GLY A 324 27.06 4.06 -20.46
C GLY A 324 26.00 3.43 -21.37
N LYS A 325 26.39 2.91 -22.53
CA LYS A 325 25.50 2.18 -23.45
C LYS A 325 24.93 0.92 -22.81
N ASP A 326 25.76 0.10 -22.14
CA ASP A 326 25.28 -1.07 -21.41
C ASP A 326 24.33 -0.68 -20.26
N LEU A 327 24.66 0.38 -19.52
CA LEU A 327 23.78 0.89 -18.48
C LEU A 327 22.41 1.29 -19.05
N PHE A 328 22.35 2.03 -20.15
CA PHE A 328 21.10 2.40 -20.81
C PHE A 328 20.31 1.20 -21.27
N TYR A 329 20.97 0.20 -21.86
CA TYR A 329 20.32 -1.03 -22.24
C TYR A 329 19.68 -1.73 -21.03
N ARG A 330 20.37 -1.80 -19.89
CA ARG A 330 19.83 -2.39 -18.65
C ARG A 330 18.66 -1.60 -18.08
N VAL A 331 18.80 -0.27 -17.95
CA VAL A 331 17.76 0.62 -17.42
C VAL A 331 16.52 0.61 -18.31
N LEU A 332 16.70 0.60 -19.64
CA LEU A 332 15.61 0.50 -20.60
C LEU A 332 14.84 -0.81 -20.46
N LYS A 333 15.54 -1.94 -20.31
CA LYS A 333 14.85 -3.21 -20.08
C LYS A 333 13.98 -3.17 -18.83
N TYR A 334 14.50 -2.62 -17.73
CA TYR A 334 13.74 -2.45 -16.50
C TYR A 334 12.56 -1.49 -16.67
N TYR A 335 12.75 -0.37 -17.36
CA TYR A 335 11.70 0.60 -17.68
C TYR A 335 10.56 -0.07 -18.48
N LEU A 336 10.88 -0.75 -19.58
CA LEU A 336 9.89 -1.46 -20.41
C LEU A 336 9.10 -2.47 -19.58
N ALA A 337 9.79 -3.23 -18.72
CA ALA A 337 9.17 -4.22 -17.85
C ALA A 337 8.23 -3.62 -16.78
N ASN A 338 8.47 -2.38 -16.37
CA ASN A 338 7.71 -1.72 -15.28
C ASN A 338 6.78 -0.60 -15.73
N SER A 339 6.82 -0.20 -17.00
CA SER A 339 6.02 0.90 -17.54
C SER A 339 4.52 0.72 -17.28
N THR A 340 3.84 1.83 -17.02
CA THR A 340 2.38 1.93 -16.94
C THR A 340 1.76 2.40 -18.26
N ASP A 341 2.60 2.78 -19.24
CA ASP A 341 2.18 3.26 -20.55
C ASP A 341 1.57 2.09 -21.36
N LEU A 342 0.29 2.21 -21.69
CA LEU A 342 -0.47 1.16 -22.38
C LEU A 342 0.12 0.82 -23.76
N LEU A 343 0.70 1.79 -24.47
CA LEU A 343 1.27 1.58 -25.79
C LEU A 343 2.57 0.77 -25.68
N ILE A 344 3.42 1.12 -24.72
CA ILE A 344 4.62 0.33 -24.38
C ILE A 344 4.22 -1.09 -23.97
N ARG A 345 3.24 -1.23 -23.06
CA ARG A 345 2.79 -2.56 -22.58
C ARG A 345 2.21 -3.40 -23.70
N ASN A 346 1.46 -2.83 -24.63
CA ASN A 346 0.96 -3.56 -25.79
C ASN A 346 2.09 -4.08 -26.68
N SER A 347 3.09 -3.25 -27.01
CA SER A 347 4.24 -3.72 -27.81
C SER A 347 5.07 -4.77 -27.07
N VAL A 348 5.26 -4.64 -25.75
CA VAL A 348 6.08 -5.55 -24.96
C VAL A 348 5.38 -6.89 -24.64
N ASP A 349 4.12 -6.86 -24.22
CA ASP A 349 3.41 -8.03 -23.69
C ASP A 349 2.52 -8.75 -24.71
N LYS A 350 1.97 -8.01 -25.68
CA LYS A 350 0.93 -8.52 -26.60
C LYS A 350 1.49 -8.78 -27.99
N TYR A 351 2.15 -7.79 -28.58
CA TYR A 351 2.62 -7.88 -29.96
C TYR A 351 4.05 -8.42 -30.06
N HIS A 352 4.85 -8.23 -29.00
CA HIS A 352 6.28 -8.53 -29.01
C HIS A 352 7.02 -7.85 -30.17
N ASP A 353 6.60 -6.62 -30.51
CA ASP A 353 7.20 -5.83 -31.59
C ASP A 353 8.68 -5.59 -31.28
N PRO A 354 9.61 -5.74 -32.24
CA PRO A 354 10.95 -5.20 -32.08
C PRO A 354 10.88 -3.71 -31.79
N LEU A 355 11.67 -3.24 -30.84
CA LEU A 355 11.70 -1.84 -30.44
C LEU A 355 13.04 -1.22 -30.80
N VAL A 356 13.01 0.01 -31.28
CA VAL A 356 14.17 0.87 -31.43
C VAL A 356 14.17 1.86 -30.27
N TYR A 357 15.36 2.18 -29.76
CA TYR A 357 15.54 3.35 -28.93
C TYR A 357 16.69 4.22 -29.42
N GLU A 358 16.42 5.52 -29.49
CA GLU A 358 17.38 6.55 -29.85
C GLU A 358 17.82 7.30 -28.60
N VAL A 359 19.11 7.59 -28.49
CA VAL A 359 19.69 8.32 -27.36
C VAL A 359 20.33 9.61 -27.87
N ASN A 360 19.76 10.73 -27.44
CA ASN A 360 20.15 12.09 -27.84
C ASN A 360 20.63 12.88 -26.63
N ASP A 361 21.54 13.83 -26.84
CA ASP A 361 21.85 14.83 -25.83
C ASP A 361 20.65 15.76 -25.63
N PHE A 362 20.33 16.07 -24.38
CA PHE A 362 19.23 16.96 -24.02
C PHE A 362 19.70 17.91 -22.92
N GLU A 363 19.34 19.19 -23.00
CA GLU A 363 19.66 20.18 -21.98
C GLU A 363 18.40 20.95 -21.60
N ILE A 364 18.18 21.11 -20.30
CA ILE A 364 17.09 21.91 -19.76
C ILE A 364 17.59 22.60 -18.50
N ASN A 365 17.34 23.91 -18.40
CA ASN A 365 17.76 24.74 -17.25
C ASN A 365 19.28 24.67 -16.93
N GLY A 366 20.12 24.41 -17.92
CA GLY A 366 21.58 24.29 -17.74
C GLY A 366 22.05 22.91 -17.23
N ASP A 367 21.12 21.99 -16.94
CA ASP A 367 21.44 20.61 -16.60
C ASP A 367 21.44 19.73 -17.85
N SER A 368 22.45 18.85 -17.95
CA SER A 368 22.61 17.90 -19.05
C SER A 368 21.93 16.57 -18.75
N PHE A 369 21.09 16.14 -19.69
CA PHE A 369 20.37 14.86 -19.70
C PHE A 369 20.68 14.10 -20.99
N TYR A 370 20.21 12.86 -21.03
CA TYR A 370 20.01 12.13 -22.27
C TYR A 370 18.50 11.98 -22.52
N GLU A 371 18.02 12.36 -23.69
CA GLU A 371 16.66 12.03 -24.15
C GLU A 371 16.71 10.64 -24.80
N ILE A 372 15.83 9.75 -24.34
CA ILE A 372 15.64 8.40 -24.88
C ILE A 372 14.28 8.34 -25.56
N VAL A 373 14.27 8.14 -26.88
CA VAL A 373 13.06 8.02 -27.69
C VAL A 373 12.84 6.55 -28.03
N ILE A 374 11.74 5.96 -27.59
CA ILE A 374 11.40 4.54 -27.75
C ILE A 374 10.23 4.41 -28.72
N PHE A 375 10.36 3.57 -29.74
CA PHE A 375 9.31 3.31 -30.72
C PHE A 375 9.41 1.91 -31.36
N PRO A 376 8.32 1.37 -31.90
CA PRO A 376 8.36 0.10 -32.64
C PRO A 376 9.18 0.21 -33.93
N ASP A 377 9.95 -0.83 -34.26
CA ASP A 377 10.72 -0.94 -35.50
C ASP A 377 9.80 -1.23 -36.70
N LEU A 378 8.99 -0.24 -37.07
CA LEU A 378 8.01 -0.31 -38.14
C LEU A 378 8.17 0.90 -39.07
N PRO A 379 7.91 0.79 -40.38
CA PRO A 379 8.04 1.91 -41.33
C PRO A 379 7.23 3.17 -40.94
N LYS A 380 6.16 2.99 -40.16
CA LYS A 380 5.36 4.05 -39.56
C LYS A 380 5.08 3.67 -38.11
N PRO A 381 5.93 4.09 -37.16
CA PRO A 381 5.76 3.71 -35.76
C PRO A 381 4.43 4.29 -35.24
N GLN A 382 3.64 3.44 -34.59
CA GLN A 382 2.32 3.81 -34.08
C GLN A 382 2.40 4.76 -32.87
N TYR A 383 3.57 4.82 -32.21
CA TYR A 383 3.84 5.74 -31.12
C TYR A 383 5.34 6.06 -31.02
N MET A 384 5.65 7.13 -30.30
CA MET A 384 6.99 7.44 -29.81
C MET A 384 6.87 7.85 -28.35
N LYS A 385 7.61 7.17 -27.47
CA LYS A 385 7.68 7.50 -26.04
C LYS A 385 9.02 8.14 -25.75
N LYS A 386 9.00 9.33 -25.18
CA LYS A 386 10.19 10.03 -24.69
C LYS A 386 10.33 9.85 -23.20
N VAL A 387 11.52 9.48 -22.76
CA VAL A 387 11.94 9.48 -21.37
C VAL A 387 13.34 10.07 -21.28
N TYR A 388 13.76 10.43 -20.08
CA TYR A 388 15.00 11.17 -19.87
C TYR A 388 15.86 10.45 -18.85
N TYR A 389 17.17 10.48 -19.05
CA TYR A 389 18.13 9.95 -18.10
C TYR A 389 19.01 11.08 -17.58
N HIS A 390 19.27 11.04 -16.28
CA HIS A 390 20.19 11.95 -15.60
C HIS A 390 21.17 11.15 -14.75
N SER A 391 22.43 11.57 -14.71
CA SER A 391 23.50 10.87 -13.96
C SER A 391 23.26 10.83 -12.44
N ARG A 392 22.45 11.73 -11.89
CA ARG A 392 22.01 11.67 -10.48
C ARG A 392 20.93 10.60 -10.22
N HIS A 393 20.33 10.04 -11.28
CA HIS A 393 19.27 9.03 -11.22
C HIS A 393 19.67 7.76 -11.98
N LEU A 394 20.84 7.21 -11.65
CA LEU A 394 21.56 6.18 -12.43
C LEU A 394 20.76 4.94 -12.87
N PHE A 395 19.63 4.65 -12.22
CA PHE A 395 18.87 3.41 -12.41
C PHE A 395 17.41 3.61 -12.81
N ASN A 396 17.00 4.85 -13.09
CA ASN A 396 15.62 5.17 -13.50
C ASN A 396 15.63 6.13 -14.68
N PHE A 397 14.65 5.97 -15.57
CA PHE A 397 14.28 7.01 -16.49
C PHE A 397 13.20 7.89 -15.87
N LEU A 398 13.26 9.18 -16.22
CA LEU A 398 12.35 10.23 -15.81
C LEU A 398 11.41 10.56 -16.97
N GLU A 399 10.18 10.92 -16.66
CA GLU A 399 9.28 11.58 -17.60
C GLU A 399 9.49 13.10 -17.60
N LEU A 400 9.02 13.79 -18.64
CA LEU A 400 9.24 15.24 -18.79
C LEU A 400 8.77 16.05 -17.57
N HIS A 401 7.65 15.64 -16.95
CA HIS A 401 7.10 16.32 -15.78
C HIS A 401 7.94 16.13 -14.51
N GLU A 402 8.85 15.16 -14.50
CA GLU A 402 9.78 14.86 -13.40
C GLU A 402 11.12 15.61 -13.55
N LEU A 403 11.31 16.39 -14.62
CA LEU A 403 12.55 17.17 -14.83
C LEU A 403 12.56 18.53 -14.11
N ASN A 404 11.42 18.98 -13.58
CA ASN A 404 11.28 20.30 -12.95
C ASN A 404 11.59 20.31 -11.44
N TYR A 405 12.41 19.36 -10.96
CA TYR A 405 12.76 19.20 -9.55
C TYR A 405 14.13 19.75 -9.19
#